data_AF-A0A2C1JZ89-F1
#
_entry.id   AF-A0A2C1JZ89-F1
#
_cell.length_a   1.000
_cell.length_b   1.000
_cell.length_c   1.000
_cell.angle_alpha   90.00
_cell.angle_beta   90.00
_cell.angle_gamma   90.00
#
_symmetry.space_group_name_H-M   'P 1'
#
loop_
_entity.id
_entity.type
_entity.pdbx_description
1 polymer ?
#
loop_
_entity_poly.entity_id
_entity_poly.type
_entity_poly.pdbx_seq_one_letter_code
_entity_poly.pdbx_strand_id
1 'polypeptide(L)'
;EVLTIRVHIEGVINEFTGKKITPEVMGKVEKAFKDVVEKESLALIDKFKELKIDPIGIGDDLRSQSRTFLIDEWRERIPELEVDLQADIVISESGVID
;
A
#
# COMPACT_ATOMS: atom_id res chain seq x y z
N GLU A 1 2.13 -7.64 -17.44
CA GLU A 1 1.40 -6.38 -17.18
C GLU A 1 1.62 -6.07 -15.71
N VAL A 2 2.09 -4.87 -15.38
CA VAL A 2 2.41 -4.49 -14.00
C VAL A 2 1.18 -3.80 -13.42
N LEU A 3 0.67 -4.31 -12.30
CA LEU A 3 -0.39 -3.65 -11.55
C LEU A 3 0.24 -2.63 -10.60
N THR A 4 -0.08 -1.36 -10.78
CA THR A 4 0.30 -0.31 -9.82
C THR A 4 -0.79 -0.12 -8.77
N ILE A 5 -0.44 -0.32 -7.50
CA ILE A 5 -1.31 -0.03 -6.36
C ILE A 5 -0.80 1.24 -5.69
N ARG A 6 -1.69 2.23 -5.51
CA ARG A 6 -1.38 3.48 -4.81
C ARG A 6 -2.08 3.51 -3.47
N VAL A 7 -1.32 3.76 -2.41
CA VAL A 7 -1.83 3.86 -1.05
C VAL A 7 -1.52 5.26 -0.53
N HIS A 8 -2.56 6.00 -0.15
CA HIS A 8 -2.41 7.30 0.49
C HIS A 8 -2.81 7.17 1.97
N ILE A 9 -1.93 7.60 2.88
CA ILE A 9 -2.14 7.52 4.32
C ILE A 9 -1.86 8.88 4.95
N GLU A 10 -2.87 9.39 5.65
CA GLU A 10 -2.73 10.53 6.55
C GLU A 10 -2.59 10.02 7.99
N GLY A 11 -1.55 10.47 8.68
CA GLY A 11 -1.23 10.08 10.05
C GLY A 11 -1.04 11.27 10.97
N VAL A 12 -1.15 11.03 12.27
CA VAL A 12 -0.87 12.04 13.31
C VAL A 12 0.14 11.49 14.30
N ILE A 13 1.19 12.25 14.61
CA ILE A 13 2.10 11.95 15.71
C ILE A 13 1.44 12.39 17.01
N ASN A 14 1.10 11.41 17.87
CA ASN A 14 0.52 11.66 19.19
C ASN A 14 1.59 11.88 20.27
N GLU A 15 2.74 11.23 20.15
CA GLU A 15 3.82 11.28 21.14
C GLU A 15 5.19 11.31 20.46
N PHE A 16 6.08 12.15 20.98
CA PHE A 16 7.46 12.26 20.50
C PHE A 16 8.42 12.44 21.67
N THR A 17 9.40 11.54 21.79
CA THR A 17 10.39 11.54 22.89
C THR A 17 11.64 12.35 22.57
N GLY A 18 11.74 12.89 21.35
CA GLY A 18 12.84 13.77 20.94
C GLY A 18 12.61 15.22 21.39
N LYS A 19 13.60 16.08 21.13
CA LYS A 19 13.56 17.48 21.58
C LYS A 19 12.48 18.31 20.89
N LYS A 20 12.37 18.19 19.56
CA LYS A 20 11.43 18.93 18.72
C LYS A 20 11.22 18.19 17.41
N ILE A 21 9.98 18.23 16.92
CA ILE A 21 9.65 17.80 15.56
C ILE A 21 10.05 18.93 14.60
N THR A 22 11.03 18.65 13.75
CA THR A 22 11.47 19.55 12.67
C THR A 22 11.01 18.99 11.32
N PRO A 23 10.99 19.79 10.25
CA PRO A 23 10.70 19.27 8.91
C PRO A 23 11.62 18.11 8.50
N GLU A 24 12.89 18.12 8.93
CA GLU A 24 13.81 17.01 8.68
C GLU A 24 13.41 15.74 9.43
N VAL A 25 12.98 15.87 10.70
CA VAL A 25 12.47 14.73 11.47
C VAL A 25 11.19 14.20 10.83
N MET A 26 10.27 15.07 10.43
CA MET A 26 9.03 14.68 9.75
C MET A 26 9.30 13.89 8.47
N GLY A 27 10.18 14.40 7.60
CA GLY A 27 10.53 13.68 6.37
C GLY A 27 11.19 12.32 6.64
N LYS A 28 11.92 12.16 7.75
CA LYS A 28 12.44 10.85 8.17
C LYS A 28 11.35 9.91 8.64
N VAL A 29 10.36 10.40 9.39
CA VAL A 29 9.22 9.59 9.85
C VAL A 29 8.35 9.17 8.67
N GLU A 30 7.99 10.10 7.78
CA GLU A 30 7.21 9.81 6.57
C GLU A 30 7.92 8.78 5.69
N LYS A 31 9.23 8.96 5.45
CA LYS A 31 10.02 7.99 4.69
C LYS A 31 10.09 6.63 5.36
N ALA A 32 10.37 6.58 6.66
CA ALA A 32 10.46 5.31 7.38
C ALA A 32 9.11 4.58 7.38
N PHE A 33 8.00 5.31 7.53
CA PHE A 33 6.67 4.71 7.49
C PHE A 33 6.30 4.26 6.08
N LYS A 34 6.65 5.04 5.05
CA LYS A 34 6.53 4.65 3.64
C LYS A 34 7.23 3.31 3.39
N ASP A 35 8.50 3.20 3.77
CA ASP A 35 9.31 2.00 3.54
C ASP A 35 8.68 0.77 4.24
N VAL A 36 8.11 0.95 5.45
CA VAL A 36 7.39 -0.12 6.17
C VAL A 36 6.10 -0.50 5.45
N VAL A 37 5.27 0.46 5.07
CA VAL A 37 4.00 0.21 4.38
C VAL A 37 4.26 -0.53 3.07
N GLU A 38 5.23 -0.08 2.27
CA GLU A 38 5.57 -0.71 1.00
C GLU A 38 6.06 -2.16 1.21
N LYS A 39 7.01 -2.35 2.13
CA LYS A 39 7.57 -3.67 2.43
C LYS A 39 6.53 -4.68 2.92
N GLU A 40 5.74 -4.30 3.92
CA GLU A 40 4.79 -5.22 4.57
C GLU A 40 3.59 -5.51 3.67
N SER A 41 3.14 -4.53 2.89
CA SER A 41 2.05 -4.73 1.93
C SER A 41 2.49 -5.62 0.76
N LEU A 42 3.71 -5.46 0.24
CA LEU A 42 4.25 -6.36 -0.78
C LEU A 42 4.37 -7.80 -0.24
N ALA A 43 4.86 -7.97 0.99
CA ALA A 43 4.92 -9.29 1.62
C ALA A 43 3.53 -9.92 1.79
N LEU A 44 2.51 -9.12 2.10
CA LEU A 44 1.13 -9.56 2.20
C LEU A 44 0.55 -9.97 0.84
N ILE A 45 0.84 -9.19 -0.21
CA ILE A 45 0.43 -9.49 -1.60
C ILE A 45 1.11 -10.77 -2.10
N ASP A 46 2.40 -10.94 -1.84
CA ASP A 46 3.11 -12.20 -2.15
C ASP A 46 2.45 -13.38 -1.43
N LYS A 47 1.98 -13.19 -0.19
CA LYS A 47 1.23 -14.24 0.49
C LYS A 47 -0.09 -14.58 -0.20
N PHE A 48 -0.81 -13.59 -0.72
CA PHE A 48 -2.04 -13.80 -1.49
C PHE A 48 -1.77 -14.56 -2.78
N LYS A 49 -0.67 -14.21 -3.48
CA LYS A 49 -0.18 -14.89 -4.68
C LYS A 49 0.17 -16.37 -4.41
N GLU A 50 0.93 -16.65 -3.36
CA GLU A 50 1.26 -18.03 -2.92
C GLU A 50 0.00 -18.87 -2.65
N LEU A 51 -0.98 -18.27 -1.99
CA LEU A 51 -2.22 -18.93 -1.60
C LEU A 51 -3.27 -18.97 -2.73
N LYS A 52 -3.00 -18.34 -3.88
CA LYS A 52 -3.94 -18.18 -5.00
C LYS A 52 -5.29 -17.59 -4.57
N ILE A 53 -5.25 -16.62 -3.65
CA ILE A 53 -6.43 -15.91 -3.13
C ILE A 53 -6.37 -14.42 -3.44
N ASP A 54 -7.52 -13.77 -3.53
CA ASP A 54 -7.62 -12.33 -3.78
C ASP A 54 -8.59 -11.68 -2.77
N PRO A 55 -8.11 -11.35 -1.57
CA PRO A 55 -8.93 -10.74 -0.53
C PRO A 55 -9.11 -9.22 -0.71
N ILE A 56 -8.41 -8.61 -1.68
CA ILE A 56 -8.44 -7.15 -1.94
C ILE A 56 -9.16 -6.78 -3.24
N GLY A 57 -9.61 -7.77 -4.02
CA GLY A 57 -10.55 -7.57 -5.13
C GLY A 57 -9.92 -7.21 -6.48
N ILE A 58 -8.62 -7.47 -6.69
CA ILE A 58 -7.92 -7.16 -7.95
C ILE A 58 -8.62 -7.79 -9.17
N GLY A 59 -9.05 -9.04 -9.06
CA GLY A 59 -9.73 -9.76 -10.13
C GLY A 59 -11.10 -9.16 -10.47
N ASP A 60 -11.77 -8.54 -9.51
CA ASP A 60 -13.03 -7.83 -9.77
C ASP A 60 -12.76 -6.52 -10.55
N ASP A 61 -11.75 -5.77 -10.14
CA ASP A 61 -11.34 -4.55 -10.85
C ASP A 61 -10.93 -4.84 -12.30
N LEU A 62 -10.17 -5.92 -12.54
CA LEU A 62 -9.82 -6.36 -13.90
C LEU A 62 -11.05 -6.82 -14.70
N ARG A 63 -11.99 -7.52 -14.06
CA ARG A 63 -13.26 -7.92 -14.68
C ARG A 63 -14.09 -6.73 -15.13
N SER A 64 -14.11 -5.65 -14.34
CA SER A 64 -14.84 -4.43 -14.70
C SER A 64 -14.32 -3.78 -15.99
N GLN A 65 -13.04 -3.98 -16.30
CA GLN A 65 -12.35 -3.40 -17.45
C GLN A 65 -12.39 -4.29 -18.70
N SER A 66 -12.71 -5.58 -18.56
CA SER A 66 -12.79 -6.52 -19.69
C SER A 66 -13.94 -7.51 -19.56
N ARG A 67 -14.87 -7.45 -20.51
CA ARG A 67 -16.02 -8.38 -20.61
C ARG A 67 -15.63 -9.83 -20.90
N THR A 68 -14.40 -10.07 -21.36
CA THR A 68 -13.86 -11.41 -21.62
C THR A 68 -13.06 -11.97 -20.45
N PHE A 69 -12.93 -11.23 -19.35
CA PHE A 69 -12.22 -11.68 -18.17
C PHE A 69 -13.02 -12.79 -17.46
N LEU A 70 -12.38 -13.95 -17.29
CA LEU A 70 -12.95 -15.08 -16.57
C LEU A 70 -12.39 -15.11 -15.15
N ILE A 71 -13.25 -14.80 -14.17
CA ILE A 71 -12.87 -14.78 -12.75
C ILE A 71 -12.41 -16.15 -12.25
N ASP A 72 -12.94 -17.23 -12.85
CA ASP A 72 -12.54 -18.60 -12.52
C ASP A 72 -11.07 -18.88 -12.90
N GLU A 73 -10.55 -18.20 -13.92
CA GLU A 73 -9.14 -18.29 -14.35
C GLU A 73 -8.23 -17.37 -13.54
N TRP A 74 -8.77 -16.38 -12.82
CA TRP A 74 -8.00 -15.39 -12.06
C TRP A 74 -7.10 -16.03 -11.01
N ARG A 75 -7.59 -17.07 -10.32
CA ARG A 75 -6.81 -17.77 -9.28
C ARG A 75 -5.53 -18.40 -9.80
N GLU A 76 -5.51 -18.78 -11.07
CA GLU A 76 -4.33 -19.34 -11.72
C GLU A 76 -3.38 -18.25 -12.25
N ARG A 77 -3.89 -17.03 -12.46
CA ARG A 77 -3.13 -15.89 -12.99
C ARG A 77 -2.53 -15.00 -11.91
N ILE A 78 -3.18 -14.87 -10.75
CA ILE A 78 -2.69 -14.01 -9.65
C ILE A 78 -1.24 -14.32 -9.23
N PRO A 79 -0.73 -15.58 -9.23
CA PRO A 79 0.66 -15.85 -8.86
C PRO A 79 1.69 -15.17 -9.77
N GLU A 80 1.35 -14.94 -11.04
CA GLU A 80 2.22 -14.32 -12.05
C GLU A 80 2.13 -12.79 -12.07
N LEU A 81 1.27 -12.20 -11.23
CA LEU A 81 1.07 -10.76 -11.19
C LEU A 81 2.32 -10.04 -10.70
N GLU A 82 2.85 -9.16 -11.53
CA GLU A 82 3.84 -8.16 -11.14
C GLU A 82 3.09 -6.98 -10.49
N VAL A 83 3.52 -6.59 -9.29
CA VAL A 83 2.90 -5.53 -8.52
C VAL A 83 3.93 -4.45 -8.20
N ASP A 84 3.58 -3.22 -8.51
CA ASP A 84 4.29 -2.02 -8.09
C ASP A 84 3.45 -1.30 -7.04
N LEU A 85 3.99 -1.14 -5.84
CA LEU A 85 3.28 -0.51 -4.72
C LEU A 85 3.90 0.84 -4.42
N GLN A 86 3.07 1.89 -4.47
CA GLN A 86 3.49 3.26 -4.25
C GLN A 86 2.73 3.82 -3.06
N ALA A 87 3.42 3.98 -1.93
CA ALA A 87 2.85 4.63 -0.76
C ALA A 87 3.18 6.13 -0.74
N ASP A 88 2.15 6.91 -0.42
CA ASP A 88 2.18 8.34 -0.15
C ASP A 88 1.74 8.57 1.28
N ILE A 89 2.64 9.11 2.11
CA ILE A 89 2.48 9.22 3.56
C ILE A 89 2.57 10.69 3.93
N VAL A 90 1.50 11.22 4.51
CA VAL A 90 1.43 12.58 5.03
C VAL A 90 1.22 12.50 6.53
N ILE A 91 2.10 13.11 7.32
CA ILE A 91 1.99 13.07 8.77
C ILE A 91 1.88 14.47 9.34
N SER A 92 0.88 14.70 10.19
CA SER A 92 0.71 15.93 10.98
C SER A 92 1.08 15.71 12.45
N GLU A 93 1.32 16.80 13.17
CA GLU A 93 1.53 16.79 14.62
C GLU A 93 0.23 17.19 15.32
N SER A 94 -0.13 16.54 16.43
CA SER A 94 -1.37 16.81 17.19
C SER A 94 -1.42 18.20 17.88
N GLY A 95 -0.67 19.19 17.38
CA GLY A 95 -0.61 20.57 17.88
C GLY A 95 -0.93 21.65 16.84
N VAL A 96 -1.12 21.29 15.58
CA VAL A 96 -1.61 22.20 14.52
C VAL A 96 -2.68 21.46 13.73
N ILE A 97 -3.94 21.72 14.10
CA ILE A 97 -5.09 21.44 13.26
C ILE A 97 -5.15 22.60 12.26
N ASP A 98 -5.03 22.34 10.96
CA ASP A 98 -5.39 23.32 9.92
C ASP A 98 -6.91 23.56 9.91
#